data_AF-A0A6B3GXB6-F1
#
_entry.id   AF-A0A6B3GXB6-F1
#
_cell.length_a   1.000
_cell.length_b   1.000
_cell.length_c   1.000
_cell.angle_alpha   90.00
_cell.angle_beta   90.00
_cell.angle_gamma   90.00
#
_symmetry.space_group_name_H-M   'P 1'
#
loop_
_entity.id
_entity.type
_entity.pdbx_description
1 polymer ?
#
loop_
_entity_poly.entity_id
_entity_poly.type
_entity_poly.pdbx_seq_one_letter_code
_entity_poly.pdbx_strand_id
1 'polypeptide(L)'
;MDERERAADGEIHSADYSVPEKGAVRISSSRILRAVAYPVLLLAVVGVAAFALLLRWDPAWVSPLFLIGVIGYLALLERLIPYDRNWHPGKDEWRWYGIYFLLTMAGSGLAQLLVALAVGLIAPEEPARHLWAEIPGALLTGSLVSYAVHRLGHRNALLWRLHGVHHVPEKVNVANNGVNHVLDIVLAQSLVQLALAVVGFSRPAVLVAGLFVAAQGYFVHANIDVRIGPLNHLLASPEQHRLHHSTDLSEAGHYGSDLSCWDHLFGSFT
;
A
#
# COMPACT_ATOMS: atom_id res chain seq x y z
N MET A 1 -7.83 -51.89 -62.93
CA MET A 1 -8.93 -52.88 -62.90
C MET A 1 -9.18 -53.11 -61.43
N ASP A 2 -9.81 -52.16 -60.75
CA ASP A 2 -11.26 -51.88 -60.77
C ASP A 2 -12.04 -53.13 -60.38
N GLU A 3 -12.53 -53.15 -59.15
CA GLU A 3 -13.90 -53.57 -58.88
C GLU A 3 -14.37 -53.04 -57.53
N ARG A 4 -15.62 -52.64 -57.55
CA ARG A 4 -16.38 -51.90 -56.57
C ARG A 4 -16.89 -52.81 -55.46
N GLU A 5 -17.37 -52.13 -54.43
CA GLU A 5 -18.64 -52.40 -53.73
C GLU A 5 -18.65 -53.36 -52.53
N ARG A 6 -19.35 -52.85 -51.50
CA ARG A 6 -19.86 -53.46 -50.25
C ARG A 6 -18.90 -53.42 -49.07
N ALA A 7 -19.28 -52.98 -47.87
CA ALA A 7 -20.47 -52.35 -47.34
C ALA A 7 -20.08 -51.93 -45.91
N ALA A 8 -20.51 -50.75 -45.43
CA ALA A 8 -20.73 -50.52 -44.01
C ALA A 8 -21.56 -49.25 -43.85
N ASP A 9 -22.81 -49.50 -43.47
CA ASP A 9 -23.92 -48.59 -43.23
C ASP A 9 -23.55 -47.31 -42.46
N GLY A 10 -24.01 -46.18 -43.01
CA GLY A 10 -23.97 -44.89 -42.35
C GLY A 10 -25.17 -44.72 -41.41
N GLU A 11 -24.89 -44.58 -40.11
CA GLU A 11 -25.84 -44.07 -39.14
C GLU A 11 -26.01 -42.55 -39.34
N ILE A 12 -27.26 -42.15 -39.57
CA ILE A 12 -27.70 -40.76 -39.54
C ILE A 12 -27.93 -40.40 -38.06
N HIS A 13 -26.98 -39.72 -37.44
CA HIS A 13 -27.22 -39.02 -36.17
C HIS A 13 -27.39 -37.53 -36.45
N SER A 14 -28.62 -37.04 -36.19
CA SER A 14 -29.02 -35.64 -36.28
C SER A 14 -28.10 -34.76 -35.42
N ALA A 15 -27.48 -33.76 -36.06
CA ALA A 15 -26.74 -32.72 -35.36
C ALA A 15 -27.69 -31.90 -34.48
N ASP A 16 -27.53 -32.05 -33.17
CA ASP A 16 -28.23 -31.26 -32.16
C ASP A 16 -27.62 -29.84 -32.13
N TYR A 17 -28.18 -28.94 -32.92
CA TYR A 17 -27.83 -27.51 -32.88
C TYR A 17 -28.48 -26.87 -31.64
N SER A 18 -27.84 -27.06 -30.50
CA SER A 18 -28.14 -26.27 -29.30
C SER A 18 -27.60 -24.85 -29.49
N VAL A 19 -28.52 -23.88 -29.47
CA VAL A 19 -28.21 -22.45 -29.41
C VAL A 19 -27.45 -22.19 -28.10
N PRO A 20 -26.31 -21.46 -28.10
CA PRO A 20 -25.63 -21.15 -26.86
C PRO A 20 -26.57 -20.27 -26.01
N GLU A 21 -27.01 -20.79 -24.87
CA GLU A 21 -27.66 -20.00 -23.84
C GLU A 21 -26.77 -18.77 -23.57
N LYS A 22 -27.39 -17.59 -23.53
CA LYS A 22 -26.76 -16.36 -23.05
C LYS A 22 -26.28 -16.62 -21.62
N GLY A 23 -25.03 -17.07 -21.50
CA GLY A 23 -24.42 -17.38 -20.22
C GLY A 23 -24.51 -16.16 -19.32
N ALA A 24 -25.27 -16.28 -18.24
CA ALA A 24 -25.21 -15.34 -17.13
C ALA A 24 -23.72 -15.16 -16.80
N VAL A 25 -23.21 -13.92 -16.88
CA VAL A 25 -21.82 -13.61 -16.56
C VAL A 25 -21.59 -14.04 -15.11
N ARG A 26 -21.03 -15.23 -14.92
CA ARG A 26 -20.70 -15.76 -13.59
C ARG A 26 -19.50 -14.95 -13.11
N ILE A 27 -19.78 -13.90 -12.35
CA ILE A 27 -18.72 -13.11 -11.71
C ILE A 27 -18.05 -14.03 -10.68
N SER A 28 -16.82 -14.46 -10.96
CA SER A 28 -16.02 -15.24 -10.01
C SER A 28 -15.83 -14.43 -8.72
N SER A 29 -15.96 -15.08 -7.55
CA SER A 29 -15.74 -14.44 -6.24
C SER A 29 -14.39 -13.72 -6.16
N SER A 30 -13.37 -14.22 -6.86
CA SER A 30 -12.06 -13.55 -6.97
C SER A 30 -12.13 -12.19 -7.67
N ARG A 31 -12.98 -12.03 -8.70
CA ARG A 31 -13.16 -10.75 -9.40
C ARG A 31 -13.82 -9.72 -8.49
N ILE A 32 -14.81 -10.13 -7.69
CA ILE A 32 -15.46 -9.26 -6.70
C ILE A 32 -14.43 -8.81 -5.67
N LEU A 33 -13.69 -9.76 -5.07
CA LEU A 33 -12.67 -9.45 -4.06
C LEU A 33 -11.64 -8.44 -4.56
N ARG A 34 -11.12 -8.61 -5.78
CA ARG A 34 -10.16 -7.67 -6.37
C ARG A 34 -10.73 -6.27 -6.56
N ALA A 35 -12.00 -6.17 -6.95
CA ALA A 35 -12.67 -4.89 -7.19
C ALA A 35 -12.99 -4.15 -5.88
N VAL A 36 -13.37 -4.88 -4.82
CA VAL A 36 -13.79 -4.26 -3.56
C VAL A 36 -12.66 -4.10 -2.55
N ALA A 37 -11.50 -4.74 -2.75
CA ALA A 37 -10.40 -4.74 -1.79
C ALA A 37 -9.96 -3.32 -1.39
N TYR A 38 -9.65 -2.48 -2.38
CA TYR A 38 -9.21 -1.12 -2.11
C TYR A 38 -10.33 -0.20 -1.56
N PRO A 39 -11.56 -0.21 -2.12
CA PRO A 39 -12.69 0.52 -1.52
C PRO A 39 -12.95 0.15 -0.06
N VAL A 40 -12.86 -1.14 0.30
CA VAL A 40 -13.05 -1.59 1.69
C VAL A 40 -11.95 -1.03 2.59
N LEU A 41 -10.69 -1.01 2.14
CA LEU A 41 -9.60 -0.40 2.89
C LEU A 41 -9.84 1.09 3.13
N LEU A 42 -10.26 1.84 2.09
CA LEU A 42 -10.58 3.27 2.22
C LEU A 42 -11.77 3.52 3.15
N LEU A 43 -12.81 2.69 3.07
CA LEU A 43 -13.95 2.76 3.99
C LEU A 43 -13.53 2.49 5.44
N ALA A 44 -12.57 1.58 5.66
CA ALA A 44 -12.02 1.33 6.99
C ALA A 44 -11.23 2.55 7.51
N VAL A 45 -10.40 3.19 6.67
CA VAL A 45 -9.70 4.45 7.02
C VAL A 45 -10.72 5.52 7.43
N VAL A 46 -11.71 5.80 6.59
CA VAL A 46 -12.72 6.83 6.83
C VAL A 46 -13.57 6.51 8.06
N GLY A 47 -14.01 5.26 8.20
CA GLY A 47 -14.82 4.81 9.33
C GLY A 47 -14.07 4.94 10.65
N VAL A 48 -12.85 4.41 10.74
CA VAL A 48 -12.04 4.49 11.96
C VAL A 48 -11.69 5.94 12.29
N ALA A 49 -11.32 6.75 11.30
CA ALA A 49 -11.10 8.18 11.49
C ALA A 49 -12.35 8.88 12.06
N ALA A 50 -13.52 8.66 11.45
CA ALA A 50 -14.76 9.28 11.90
C ALA A 50 -15.12 8.87 13.33
N PHE A 51 -15.05 7.57 13.68
CA PHE A 51 -15.32 7.10 15.03
C PHE A 51 -14.29 7.61 16.04
N ALA A 52 -13.00 7.63 15.69
CA ALA A 52 -11.96 8.15 16.56
C ALA A 52 -12.19 9.63 16.89
N LEU A 53 -12.59 10.44 15.91
CA LEU A 53 -12.90 11.85 16.11
C LEU A 53 -14.21 12.08 16.89
N LEU A 54 -15.29 11.38 16.51
CA LEU A 54 -16.62 11.56 17.12
C LEU A 54 -16.65 11.07 18.58
N LEU A 55 -15.99 9.94 18.85
CA LEU A 55 -15.95 9.31 20.17
C LEU A 55 -14.72 9.70 20.99
N ARG A 56 -13.83 10.54 20.43
CA ARG A 56 -12.59 11.02 21.05
C ARG A 56 -11.71 9.86 21.55
N TRP A 57 -11.55 8.84 20.71
CA TRP A 57 -10.66 7.73 21.04
C TRP A 57 -9.20 8.19 21.07
N ASP A 58 -8.45 7.63 22.00
CA ASP A 58 -7.03 7.93 22.16
C ASP A 58 -6.22 7.43 20.95
N PRO A 59 -5.53 8.34 20.23
CA PRO A 59 -4.67 7.99 19.10
C PRO A 59 -3.63 6.91 19.39
N ALA A 60 -3.17 6.81 20.64
CA ALA A 60 -2.19 5.82 21.09
C ALA A 60 -2.70 4.37 20.96
N TRP A 61 -4.02 4.18 21.00
CA TRP A 61 -4.66 2.88 20.79
C TRP A 61 -5.21 2.72 19.38
N VAL A 62 -5.82 3.79 18.83
CA VAL A 62 -6.43 3.76 17.49
C VAL A 62 -5.39 3.37 16.43
N SER A 63 -4.24 4.05 16.42
CA SER A 63 -3.23 3.88 15.38
C SER A 63 -2.65 2.46 15.31
N PRO A 64 -2.14 1.86 16.41
CA PRO A 64 -1.59 0.50 16.34
C PRO A 64 -2.65 -0.57 16.09
N LEU A 65 -3.85 -0.46 16.67
CA LEU A 65 -4.93 -1.43 16.43
C LEU A 65 -5.41 -1.39 14.98
N PHE A 66 -5.55 -0.18 14.43
CA PHE A 66 -5.86 0.00 13.02
C PHE A 66 -4.79 -0.63 12.13
N LEU A 67 -3.51 -0.40 12.44
CA LEU A 67 -2.39 -0.97 11.69
C LEU A 67 -2.39 -2.50 11.68
N ILE A 68 -2.62 -3.12 12.84
CA ILE A 68 -2.77 -4.58 12.96
C ILE A 68 -3.93 -5.07 12.08
N GLY A 69 -5.05 -4.35 12.08
CA GLY A 69 -6.20 -4.64 11.23
C GLY A 69 -5.86 -4.57 9.73
N VAL A 70 -5.16 -3.52 9.29
CA VAL A 70 -4.70 -3.36 7.90
C VAL A 70 -3.77 -4.49 7.49
N ILE A 71 -2.77 -4.82 8.30
CA ILE A 71 -1.82 -5.90 8.03
C ILE A 71 -2.57 -7.24 7.92
N GLY A 72 -3.45 -7.53 8.88
CA GLY A 72 -4.25 -8.76 8.87
C GLY A 72 -5.17 -8.87 7.65
N TYR A 73 -5.81 -7.75 7.28
CA TYR A 73 -6.67 -7.66 6.10
C TYR A 73 -5.88 -7.95 4.80
N LEU A 74 -4.74 -7.27 4.61
CA LEU A 74 -3.93 -7.43 3.41
C LEU A 74 -3.27 -8.81 3.37
N ALA A 75 -2.77 -9.33 4.50
CA ALA A 75 -2.23 -10.69 4.58
C ALA A 75 -3.27 -11.76 4.21
N LEU A 76 -4.55 -11.56 4.60
CA LEU A 76 -5.64 -12.42 4.16
C LEU A 76 -5.84 -12.30 2.64
N LEU A 77 -5.85 -11.09 2.08
CA LEU A 77 -5.99 -10.89 0.64
C LEU A 77 -4.84 -11.49 -0.16
N GLU A 78 -3.60 -11.47 0.33
CA GLU A 78 -2.47 -12.15 -0.30
C GLU A 78 -2.67 -13.66 -0.44
N ARG A 79 -3.50 -14.27 0.43
CA ARG A 79 -3.87 -15.69 0.33
C ARG A 79 -5.03 -15.92 -0.62
N LEU A 80 -5.98 -14.99 -0.69
CA LEU A 80 -7.21 -15.15 -1.47
C LEU A 80 -7.04 -14.72 -2.94
N ILE A 81 -6.30 -13.65 -3.19
CA ILE A 81 -6.12 -13.00 -4.50
C ILE A 81 -4.66 -12.59 -4.75
N PRO A 82 -3.67 -13.49 -4.61
CA PRO A 82 -2.27 -13.15 -4.82
C PRO A 82 -2.02 -12.63 -6.23
N TYR A 83 -1.11 -11.65 -6.36
CA TYR A 83 -0.53 -11.27 -7.66
C TYR A 83 0.38 -12.39 -8.16
N ASP A 84 1.32 -12.84 -7.33
CA ASP A 84 2.16 -14.02 -7.59
C ASP A 84 2.13 -14.98 -6.40
N ARG A 85 1.78 -16.25 -6.64
CA ARG A 85 1.71 -17.28 -5.60
C ARG A 85 3.09 -17.68 -5.05
N ASN A 86 4.15 -17.49 -5.83
CA ASN A 86 5.52 -17.82 -5.44
C ASN A 86 6.14 -16.74 -4.51
N TRP A 87 5.46 -15.61 -4.35
CA TRP A 87 5.92 -14.50 -3.53
C TRP A 87 5.45 -14.58 -2.07
N HIS A 88 4.81 -15.70 -1.69
CA HIS A 88 4.49 -15.97 -0.29
C HIS A 88 5.78 -16.23 0.51
N PRO A 89 6.00 -15.54 1.64
CA PRO A 89 7.24 -15.72 2.38
C PRO A 89 7.35 -17.13 2.97
N GLY A 90 8.52 -17.75 2.80
CA GLY A 90 8.92 -18.98 3.48
C GLY A 90 9.25 -18.75 4.96
N LYS A 91 9.60 -19.83 5.66
CA LYS A 91 9.87 -19.78 7.11
C LYS A 91 11.02 -18.84 7.49
N ASP A 92 12.10 -18.86 6.71
CA ASP A 92 13.27 -18.02 6.98
C ASP A 92 13.00 -16.55 6.65
N GLU A 93 12.28 -16.26 5.55
CA GLU A 93 11.82 -14.90 5.21
C GLU A 93 10.93 -14.34 6.32
N TRP A 94 9.94 -15.10 6.80
CA TRP A 94 9.09 -14.70 7.94
C TRP A 94 9.90 -14.41 9.21
N ARG A 95 10.90 -15.25 9.53
CA ARG A 95 11.75 -15.05 10.71
C ARG A 95 12.51 -13.73 10.60
N TRP A 96 13.15 -13.46 9.47
CA TRP A 96 13.93 -12.24 9.29
C TRP A 96 13.05 -10.99 9.17
N TYR A 97 11.93 -11.05 8.43
CA TYR A 97 10.97 -9.95 8.36
C TYR A 97 10.44 -9.58 9.75
N GLY A 98 10.12 -10.59 10.58
CA GLY A 98 9.70 -10.38 11.97
C GLY A 98 10.78 -9.70 12.81
N ILE A 99 12.05 -10.13 12.70
CA ILE A 99 13.17 -9.50 13.41
C ILE A 99 13.33 -8.04 12.98
N TYR A 100 13.39 -7.78 11.67
CA TYR A 100 13.52 -6.42 11.15
C TYR A 100 12.34 -5.54 11.55
N PHE A 101 11.12 -6.05 11.49
CA PHE A 101 9.93 -5.32 11.89
C PHE A 101 9.99 -4.93 13.38
N LEU A 102 10.34 -5.87 14.26
CA LEU A 102 10.46 -5.60 15.70
C LEU A 102 11.60 -4.62 16.00
N LEU A 103 12.77 -4.78 15.37
CA LEU A 103 13.89 -3.86 15.53
C LEU A 103 13.55 -2.46 15.03
N THR A 104 12.93 -2.37 13.85
CA THR A 104 12.50 -1.11 13.25
C THR A 104 11.49 -0.43 14.14
N MET A 105 10.47 -1.16 14.62
CA MET A 105 9.40 -0.57 15.42
C MET A 105 9.84 -0.18 16.82
N ALA A 106 10.59 -1.04 17.53
CA ALA A 106 11.13 -0.68 18.85
C ALA A 106 12.16 0.45 18.75
N GLY A 107 13.09 0.37 17.79
CA GLY A 107 14.15 1.36 17.61
C GLY A 107 13.62 2.72 17.19
N SER A 108 12.73 2.76 16.19
CA SER A 108 12.11 4.00 15.75
C SER A 108 11.17 4.56 16.81
N GLY A 109 10.34 3.73 17.45
CA GLY A 109 9.43 4.17 18.52
C GLY A 109 10.16 4.86 19.67
N LEU A 110 11.30 4.31 20.12
CA LEU A 110 12.13 4.94 21.14
C LEU A 110 12.71 6.28 20.68
N ALA A 111 13.27 6.33 19.48
CA ALA A 111 13.85 7.54 18.91
C ALA A 111 12.79 8.64 18.68
N GLN A 112 11.56 8.23 18.33
CA GLN A 112 10.43 9.14 18.10
C GLN A 112 9.89 9.78 19.38
N LEU A 113 10.25 9.33 20.58
CA LEU A 113 9.80 9.99 21.82
C LEU A 113 10.27 11.44 21.90
N LEU A 114 11.52 11.72 21.52
CA LEU A 114 12.06 13.08 21.52
C LEU A 114 11.36 13.97 20.47
N VAL A 115 11.06 13.39 19.31
CA VAL A 115 10.34 14.08 18.23
C VAL A 115 8.91 14.36 18.64
N ALA A 116 8.23 13.40 19.25
CA ALA A 116 6.87 13.54 19.76
C ALA A 116 6.79 14.63 20.83
N LEU A 117 7.80 14.76 21.70
CA LEU A 117 7.90 15.87 22.64
C LEU A 117 8.04 17.21 21.91
N ALA A 118 8.94 17.31 20.93
CA ALA A 118 9.13 18.53 20.15
C ALA A 118 7.85 18.92 19.37
N VAL A 119 7.19 17.95 18.74
CA VAL A 119 5.91 18.12 18.07
C VAL A 119 4.83 18.56 19.06
N GLY A 120 4.78 17.97 20.26
CA GLY A 120 3.82 18.35 21.30
C GLY A 120 3.94 19.80 21.77
N LEU A 121 5.14 20.39 21.68
CA LEU A 121 5.41 21.79 22.02
C LEU A 121 5.02 22.78 20.90
N ILE A 122 4.92 22.32 19.65
CA ILE A 122 4.74 23.17 18.46
C ILE A 122 3.36 22.99 17.84
N ALA A 123 2.86 21.75 17.79
CA ALA A 123 1.64 21.39 17.08
C ALA A 123 0.40 21.93 17.79
N PRO A 124 -0.52 22.59 17.06
CA PRO A 124 -1.78 23.05 17.62
C PRO A 124 -2.62 21.89 18.16
N GLU A 125 -3.17 22.05 19.36
CA GLU A 125 -4.06 21.03 19.95
C GLU A 125 -5.40 20.99 19.20
N GLU A 126 -5.94 22.17 18.89
CA GLU A 126 -7.24 22.35 18.24
C GLU A 126 -7.07 22.83 16.79
N PRO A 127 -7.99 22.46 15.88
CA PRO A 127 -8.00 22.95 14.51
C PRO A 127 -8.13 24.47 14.45
N ALA A 128 -7.15 25.13 13.83
CA ALA A 128 -7.21 26.56 13.52
C ALA A 128 -8.13 26.83 12.31
N ARG A 129 -8.37 25.81 11.48
CA ARG A 129 -9.25 25.81 10.32
C ARG A 129 -10.20 24.62 10.40
N HIS A 130 -11.21 24.61 9.53
CA HIS A 130 -12.08 23.44 9.45
C HIS A 130 -11.31 22.20 9.01
N LEU A 131 -11.63 21.04 9.60
CA LEU A 131 -10.96 19.76 9.31
C LEU A 131 -11.02 19.37 7.82
N TRP A 132 -12.05 19.78 7.08
CA TRP A 132 -12.12 19.52 5.63
C TRP A 132 -10.98 20.17 4.85
N ALA A 133 -10.38 21.25 5.37
CA ALA A 133 -9.21 21.91 4.78
C ALA A 133 -7.90 21.43 5.42
N GLU A 134 -7.88 21.19 6.74
CA GLU A 134 -6.66 20.73 7.41
C GLU A 134 -6.27 19.31 7.03
N ILE A 135 -7.23 18.38 6.88
CA ILE A 135 -6.92 16.98 6.55
C ILE A 135 -6.23 16.86 5.18
N PRO A 136 -6.77 17.43 4.08
CA PRO A 136 -6.07 17.41 2.79
C PRO A 136 -4.73 18.16 2.84
N GLY A 137 -4.66 19.28 3.58
CA GLY A 137 -3.41 20.04 3.73
C GLY A 137 -2.31 19.24 4.43
N ALA A 138 -2.66 18.55 5.52
CA ALA A 138 -1.77 17.67 6.26
C ALA A 138 -1.34 16.49 5.39
N LEU A 139 -2.28 15.85 4.69
CA LEU A 139 -1.96 14.76 3.77
C LEU A 139 -0.99 15.20 2.67
N LEU A 140 -1.28 16.30 1.97
CA LEU A 140 -0.42 16.80 0.88
C LEU A 140 0.96 17.20 1.39
N THR A 141 1.04 17.85 2.55
CA THR A 141 2.32 18.29 3.13
C THR A 141 3.15 17.09 3.59
N GLY A 142 2.55 16.17 4.34
CA GLY A 142 3.22 14.97 4.82
C GLY A 142 3.68 14.07 3.66
N SER A 143 2.80 13.86 2.69
CA SER A 143 3.08 13.08 1.49
C SER A 143 4.22 13.70 0.66
N LEU A 144 4.23 15.02 0.45
CA LEU A 144 5.32 15.70 -0.27
C LEU A 144 6.68 15.52 0.43
N VAL A 145 6.72 15.70 1.75
CA VAL A 145 7.96 15.51 2.53
C VAL A 145 8.42 14.05 2.47
N SER A 146 7.49 13.11 2.64
CA SER A 146 7.78 11.68 2.53
C SER A 146 8.32 11.32 1.14
N TYR A 147 7.66 11.78 0.08
CA TYR A 147 8.10 11.62 -1.31
C TYR A 147 9.51 12.18 -1.52
N ALA A 148 9.79 13.38 -1.02
CA ALA A 148 11.10 14.01 -1.18
C ALA A 148 12.20 13.20 -0.49
N VAL A 149 11.98 12.76 0.75
CA VAL A 149 12.94 11.92 1.49
C VAL A 149 13.16 10.60 0.76
N HIS A 150 12.08 9.95 0.31
CA HIS A 150 12.15 8.69 -0.40
C HIS A 150 12.95 8.82 -1.71
N ARG A 151 12.62 9.81 -2.54
CA ARG A 151 13.35 10.10 -3.77
C ARG A 151 14.82 10.43 -3.52
N LEU A 152 15.13 11.18 -2.47
CA LEU A 152 16.51 11.46 -2.08
C LEU A 152 17.25 10.19 -1.63
N GLY A 153 16.56 9.26 -0.97
CA GLY A 153 17.04 7.91 -0.64
C GLY A 153 17.55 7.15 -1.86
N HIS A 154 16.87 7.30 -3.00
CA HIS A 154 17.24 6.68 -4.28
C HIS A 154 18.29 7.47 -5.09
N ARG A 155 18.48 8.75 -4.82
CA ARG A 155 19.37 9.64 -5.60
C ARG A 155 20.70 9.94 -4.90
N ASN A 156 20.78 9.74 -3.58
CA ASN A 156 21.96 10.02 -2.79
C ASN A 156 22.58 8.72 -2.25
N ALA A 157 23.87 8.50 -2.51
CA ALA A 157 24.56 7.26 -2.12
C ALA A 157 24.61 7.01 -0.60
N LEU A 158 24.61 8.05 0.24
CA LEU A 158 24.60 7.88 1.70
C LEU A 158 23.21 7.49 2.20
N LEU A 159 22.18 8.18 1.72
CA LEU A 159 20.79 7.85 2.09
C LEU A 159 20.40 6.47 1.55
N TRP A 160 20.89 6.09 0.37
CA TRP A 160 20.71 4.75 -0.19
C TRP A 160 21.26 3.64 0.72
N ARG A 161 22.34 3.87 1.47
CA ARG A 161 22.87 2.85 2.41
C ARG A 161 21.90 2.55 3.54
N LEU A 162 20.98 3.48 3.84
CA LEU A 162 19.91 3.29 4.81
C LEU A 162 18.68 2.73 4.11
N HIS A 163 18.20 3.44 3.09
CA HIS A 163 16.98 3.12 2.37
C HIS A 163 17.06 1.80 1.61
N GLY A 164 18.21 1.45 1.04
CA GLY A 164 18.43 0.21 0.30
C GLY A 164 18.20 -1.06 1.14
N VAL A 165 18.20 -0.99 2.47
CA VAL A 165 17.76 -2.10 3.34
C VAL A 165 16.32 -2.49 3.05
N HIS A 166 15.47 -1.51 2.74
CA HIS A 166 14.08 -1.70 2.35
C HIS A 166 13.91 -2.46 1.04
N HIS A 167 14.87 -2.31 0.12
CA HIS A 167 14.89 -2.96 -1.18
C HIS A 167 15.60 -4.33 -1.17
N VAL A 168 16.07 -4.82 -0.02
CA VAL A 168 16.69 -6.16 0.09
C VAL A 168 15.71 -7.30 -0.22
N PRO A 169 14.43 -7.26 0.22
CA PRO A 169 13.47 -8.31 -0.13
C PRO A 169 13.22 -8.39 -1.63
N GLU A 170 13.52 -9.53 -2.25
CA GLU A 170 13.35 -9.76 -3.69
C GLU A 170 11.87 -9.84 -4.13
N LYS A 171 10.94 -10.01 -3.18
CA LYS A 171 9.51 -10.17 -3.43
C LYS A 171 8.72 -9.14 -2.63
N VAL A 172 7.84 -8.43 -3.31
CA VAL A 172 6.95 -7.44 -2.67
C VAL A 172 5.76 -8.13 -2.02
N ASN A 173 5.63 -8.03 -0.69
CA ASN A 173 4.51 -8.55 0.09
C ASN A 173 4.31 -7.72 1.37
N VAL A 174 3.13 -7.77 1.99
CA VAL A 174 2.70 -6.93 3.11
C VAL A 174 3.69 -6.90 4.28
N ALA A 175 4.41 -8.01 4.52
CA ALA A 175 5.34 -8.11 5.63
C ALA A 175 6.64 -7.32 5.38
N ASN A 176 7.04 -7.18 4.12
CA ASN A 176 8.30 -6.56 3.78
C ASN A 176 8.29 -5.02 3.95
N ASN A 177 7.11 -4.39 4.01
CA ASN A 177 6.98 -2.97 4.38
C ASN A 177 7.63 -2.67 5.75
N GLY A 178 7.73 -3.69 6.61
CA GLY A 178 8.40 -3.63 7.90
C GLY A 178 9.93 -3.75 7.88
N VAL A 179 10.51 -4.12 6.75
CA VAL A 179 11.95 -4.31 6.59
C VAL A 179 12.57 -2.96 6.27
N ASN A 180 13.12 -2.28 7.27
CA ASN A 180 13.74 -0.98 7.09
C ASN A 180 14.98 -0.84 7.97
N HIS A 181 15.83 0.13 7.62
CA HIS A 181 16.84 0.60 8.55
C HIS A 181 16.21 1.56 9.57
N VAL A 182 16.51 1.39 10.87
CA VAL A 182 15.93 2.23 11.95
C VAL A 182 16.13 3.72 11.68
N LEU A 183 17.35 4.14 11.30
CA LEU A 183 17.64 5.53 10.98
C LEU A 183 16.88 6.07 9.76
N ASP A 184 16.54 5.22 8.79
CA ASP A 184 15.77 5.64 7.62
C ASP A 184 14.36 6.05 8.05
N ILE A 185 13.72 5.19 8.85
CA ILE A 185 12.39 5.45 9.41
C ILE A 185 12.40 6.66 10.34
N VAL A 186 13.37 6.76 11.24
CA VAL A 186 13.48 7.91 12.15
C VAL A 186 13.63 9.20 11.36
N LEU A 187 14.52 9.25 10.36
CA LEU A 187 14.70 10.44 9.53
C LEU A 187 13.41 10.83 8.80
N ALA A 188 12.81 9.89 8.05
CA ALA A 188 11.62 10.16 7.26
C ALA A 188 10.44 10.62 8.12
N GLN A 189 10.11 9.85 9.18
CA GLN A 189 9.00 10.18 10.07
C GLN A 189 9.25 11.47 10.88
N SER A 190 10.50 11.76 11.27
CA SER A 190 10.80 13.01 11.99
C SER A 190 10.56 14.22 11.10
N LEU A 191 11.05 14.18 9.85
CA LEU A 191 10.87 15.27 8.90
C LEU A 191 9.39 15.50 8.59
N VAL A 192 8.61 14.43 8.39
CA VAL A 192 7.17 14.53 8.17
C VAL A 192 6.47 15.14 9.39
N GLN A 193 6.67 14.60 10.59
CA GLN A 193 5.98 15.07 11.79
C GLN A 193 6.34 16.53 12.13
N LEU A 194 7.62 16.90 12.03
CA LEU A 194 8.07 18.26 12.28
C LEU A 194 7.52 19.23 11.23
N ALA A 195 7.48 18.84 9.94
CA ALA A 195 6.89 19.69 8.91
C ALA A 195 5.39 19.93 9.17
N LEU A 196 4.64 18.89 9.53
CA LEU A 196 3.23 19.02 9.88
C LEU A 196 3.00 19.94 11.09
N ALA A 197 3.84 19.81 12.12
CA ALA A 197 3.79 20.64 13.32
C ALA A 197 4.13 22.12 13.01
N VAL A 198 5.19 22.36 12.23
CA VAL A 198 5.63 23.72 11.86
C VAL A 198 4.62 24.44 10.98
N VAL A 199 3.97 23.73 10.04
CA VAL A 199 2.87 24.30 9.25
C VAL A 199 1.63 24.57 10.11
N GLY A 200 1.52 23.88 11.25
CA GLY A 200 0.46 24.11 12.23
C GLY A 200 -0.82 23.31 11.94
N PHE A 201 -0.70 22.08 11.43
CA PHE A 201 -1.86 21.20 11.31
C PHE A 201 -2.23 20.63 12.69
N SER A 202 -3.52 20.58 12.99
CA SER A 202 -4.01 20.09 14.28
C SER A 202 -3.82 18.58 14.43
N ARG A 203 -3.75 18.13 15.69
CA ARG A 203 -3.62 16.70 16.02
C ARG A 203 -4.71 15.82 15.37
N PRO A 204 -6.00 16.22 15.32
CA PRO A 204 -7.02 15.48 14.58
C PRO A 204 -6.72 15.34 13.08
N ALA A 205 -6.28 16.40 12.40
CA ALA A 205 -5.96 16.35 10.98
C ALA A 205 -4.77 15.42 10.71
N VAL A 206 -3.73 15.51 11.55
CA VAL A 206 -2.54 14.65 11.48
C VAL A 206 -2.90 13.19 11.73
N LEU A 207 -3.79 12.89 12.70
CA LEU A 207 -4.28 11.53 12.93
C LEU A 207 -4.95 10.94 11.69
N VAL A 208 -5.89 11.67 11.08
CA VAL A 208 -6.62 11.18 9.90
C VAL A 208 -5.67 10.97 8.71
N ALA A 209 -4.78 11.92 8.45
CA ALA A 209 -3.76 11.78 7.42
C ALA A 209 -2.86 10.57 7.70
N GLY A 210 -2.41 10.39 8.94
CA GLY A 210 -1.57 9.26 9.37
C GLY A 210 -2.23 7.90 9.18
N LEU A 211 -3.53 7.76 9.47
CA LEU A 211 -4.27 6.52 9.23
C LEU A 211 -4.30 6.18 7.73
N PHE A 212 -4.54 7.18 6.87
CA PHE A 212 -4.52 6.98 5.43
C PHE A 212 -3.13 6.58 4.92
N VAL A 213 -2.08 7.30 5.33
CA VAL A 213 -0.69 7.04 4.92
C VAL A 213 -0.24 5.65 5.37
N ALA A 214 -0.58 5.25 6.60
CA ALA A 214 -0.29 3.91 7.10
C ALA A 214 -1.01 2.82 6.29
N ALA A 215 -2.30 3.02 6.00
CA ALA A 215 -3.06 2.08 5.16
C ALA A 215 -2.46 1.97 3.75
N GLN A 216 -2.09 3.10 3.14
CA GLN A 216 -1.50 3.12 1.81
C GLN A 216 -0.12 2.45 1.78
N GLY A 217 0.75 2.78 2.72
CA GLY A 217 2.09 2.21 2.79
C GLY A 217 2.05 0.68 2.82
N TYR A 218 1.12 0.07 3.55
CA TYR A 218 0.97 -1.39 3.53
C TYR A 218 0.24 -1.90 2.28
N PHE A 219 -0.76 -1.16 1.78
CA PHE A 219 -1.47 -1.54 0.55
C PHE A 219 -0.53 -1.66 -0.63
N VAL A 220 0.35 -0.68 -0.87
CA VAL A 220 1.27 -0.68 -2.01
C VAL A 220 2.31 -1.81 -1.95
N HIS A 221 2.61 -2.33 -0.76
CA HIS A 221 3.48 -3.50 -0.61
C HIS A 221 2.74 -4.84 -0.71
N ALA A 222 1.41 -4.86 -0.71
CA ALA A 222 0.68 -6.11 -0.68
C ALA A 222 0.84 -6.90 -2.00
N ASN A 223 1.15 -8.19 -1.90
CA ASN A 223 1.19 -9.14 -3.01
C ASN A 223 -0.24 -9.52 -3.44
N ILE A 224 -1.03 -8.56 -3.90
CA ILE A 224 -2.43 -8.74 -4.28
C ILE A 224 -2.66 -8.33 -5.74
N ASP A 225 -3.48 -9.10 -6.45
CA ASP A 225 -3.88 -8.81 -7.83
C ASP A 225 -5.02 -7.77 -7.87
N VAL A 226 -4.75 -6.61 -7.27
CA VAL A 226 -5.65 -5.45 -7.25
C VAL A 226 -5.11 -4.40 -8.20
N ARG A 227 -6.00 -3.89 -9.07
CA ARG A 227 -5.71 -2.81 -10.01
C ARG A 227 -6.69 -1.67 -9.74
N ILE A 228 -6.17 -0.49 -9.41
CA ILE A 228 -7.01 0.70 -9.15
C ILE A 228 -7.18 1.58 -10.41
N GLY A 229 -6.62 1.15 -11.54
CA GLY A 229 -6.86 1.73 -12.86
C GLY A 229 -6.42 3.20 -12.92
N PRO A 230 -7.27 4.12 -13.43
CA PRO A 230 -6.92 5.55 -13.52
C PRO A 230 -6.55 6.21 -12.19
N LEU A 231 -6.95 5.63 -11.04
CA LEU A 231 -6.54 6.14 -9.73
C LEU A 231 -5.03 6.05 -9.51
N ASN A 232 -4.30 5.20 -10.26
CA ASN A 232 -2.83 5.12 -10.23
C ASN A 232 -2.15 6.47 -10.52
N HIS A 233 -2.82 7.43 -11.16
CA HIS A 233 -2.27 8.77 -11.42
C HIS A 233 -2.32 9.71 -10.21
N LEU A 234 -3.08 9.35 -9.17
CA LEU A 234 -3.22 10.15 -7.95
C LEU A 234 -2.76 9.37 -6.71
N LEU A 235 -3.10 8.08 -6.64
CA LEU A 235 -2.86 7.19 -5.52
C LEU A 235 -1.85 6.13 -5.95
N ALA A 236 -0.89 5.86 -5.08
CA ALA A 236 0.06 4.78 -5.29
C ALA A 236 -0.64 3.41 -5.20
N SER A 237 -0.11 2.41 -5.90
CA SER A 237 -0.70 1.07 -5.92
C SER A 237 0.34 -0.04 -5.87
N PRO A 238 -0.09 -1.30 -5.60
CA PRO A 238 0.78 -2.46 -5.70
C PRO A 238 1.48 -2.60 -7.05
N GLU A 239 0.83 -2.17 -8.14
CA GLU A 239 1.40 -2.25 -9.48
C GLU A 239 2.63 -1.35 -9.62
N GLN A 240 2.50 -0.09 -9.21
CA GLN A 240 3.56 0.92 -9.32
C GLN A 240 4.70 0.62 -8.34
N HIS A 241 4.36 0.19 -7.13
CA HIS A 241 5.36 -0.04 -6.10
C HIS A 241 6.17 -1.33 -6.32
N ARG A 242 5.62 -2.32 -7.05
CA ARG A 242 6.42 -3.44 -7.55
C ARG A 242 7.48 -3.01 -8.57
N LEU A 243 7.14 -2.09 -9.48
CA LEU A 243 8.09 -1.52 -10.43
C LEU A 243 9.17 -0.72 -9.70
N HIS A 244 8.77 0.06 -8.70
CA HIS A 244 9.69 0.79 -7.83
C HIS A 244 10.72 -0.12 -7.13
N HIS A 245 10.29 -1.30 -6.67
CA HIS A 245 11.15 -2.30 -6.04
C HIS A 245 11.95 -3.15 -7.03
N SER A 246 11.78 -2.93 -8.34
CA SER A 246 12.49 -3.69 -9.37
C SER A 246 14.00 -3.47 -9.30
N THR A 247 14.74 -4.51 -9.65
CA THR A 247 16.18 -4.42 -9.86
C THR A 247 16.53 -3.98 -11.28
N ASP A 248 15.55 -3.93 -12.19
CA ASP A 248 15.71 -3.34 -13.51
C ASP A 248 15.66 -1.82 -13.41
N LEU A 249 16.79 -1.18 -13.69
CA LEU A 249 16.92 0.28 -13.63
C LEU A 249 16.05 1.02 -14.66
N SER A 250 15.54 0.34 -15.70
CA SER A 250 14.59 0.93 -16.63
C SER A 250 13.18 1.12 -16.03
N GLU A 251 12.88 0.41 -14.95
CA GLU A 251 11.62 0.52 -14.18
C GLU A 251 11.74 1.49 -12.98
N ALA A 252 12.91 2.14 -12.82
CA ALA A 252 13.19 3.03 -11.70
C ALA A 252 12.29 4.29 -11.71
N GLY A 253 11.42 4.39 -10.71
CA GLY A 253 10.47 5.49 -10.58
C GLY A 253 9.54 5.28 -9.39
N HIS A 254 8.36 5.89 -9.45
CA HIS A 254 7.24 5.68 -8.53
C HIS A 254 7.62 5.83 -7.04
N TYR A 255 8.24 6.95 -6.67
CA TYR A 255 8.67 7.23 -5.30
C TYR A 255 7.50 7.63 -4.37
N GLY A 256 6.32 7.95 -4.91
CA GLY A 256 5.12 8.18 -4.11
C GLY A 256 4.60 6.88 -3.51
N SER A 257 4.63 6.75 -2.18
CA SER A 257 4.13 5.57 -1.46
C SER A 257 2.64 5.69 -1.07
N ASP A 258 2.10 6.90 -1.05
CA ASP A 258 0.68 7.19 -0.80
C ASP A 258 0.03 7.88 -2.02
N LEU A 259 0.62 8.97 -2.49
CA LEU A 259 0.17 9.79 -3.60
C LEU A 259 1.18 9.76 -4.74
N SER A 260 0.80 9.15 -5.86
CA SER A 260 1.60 9.09 -7.08
C SER A 260 1.55 10.39 -7.90
N CYS A 261 0.69 11.35 -7.54
CA CYS A 261 0.68 12.65 -8.22
C CYS A 261 2.00 13.40 -8.11
N TRP A 262 2.78 13.14 -7.05
CA TRP A 262 4.13 13.68 -6.92
C TRP A 262 5.07 13.13 -7.98
N ASP A 263 4.95 11.86 -8.36
CA ASP A 263 5.73 11.28 -9.45
C ASP A 263 5.45 11.96 -10.79
N HIS A 264 4.21 12.37 -11.05
CA HIS A 264 3.90 13.20 -12.20
C HIS A 264 4.53 14.58 -12.11
N LEU A 265 4.36 15.27 -10.97
CA LEU A 265 4.87 16.62 -10.77
C LEU A 265 6.39 16.70 -10.92
N PHE A 266 7.09 15.67 -10.47
CA PHE A 266 8.55 15.65 -10.36
C PHE A 266 9.25 14.75 -11.39
N GLY A 267 8.49 14.17 -12.34
CA GLY A 267 9.02 13.42 -13.47
C GLY A 267 9.63 12.06 -13.09
N SER A 268 8.97 11.31 -12.22
CA SER A 268 9.33 9.93 -11.84
C SER A 268 8.19 8.93 -12.05
N PHE A 269 7.17 9.29 -12.82
CA PHE A 269 6.11 8.38 -13.26
C PHE A 269 6.53 7.76 -14.60
N THR A 270 6.96 6.50 -14.58
CA THR A 270 7.48 5.76 -15.75
C THR A 270 6.53 4.69 -16.25
#